data_AF-A0A1Y1ZSY4-F1
#
_entry.id   AF-A0A1Y1ZSY4-F1
#
_cell.length_a   1.000
_cell.length_b   1.000
_cell.length_c   1.000
_cell.angle_alpha   90.00
_cell.angle_beta   90.00
_cell.angle_gamma   90.00
#
_symmetry.space_group_name_H-M   'P 1'
#
loop_
_entity.id
_entity.type
_entity.pdbx_description
1 polymer ?
#
loop_
_entity_poly.entity_id
_entity_poly.type
_entity_poly.pdbx_seq_one_letter_code
_entity_poly.pdbx_strand_id
1 'polypeptide(L)'
;MKFPLLSNNLDDFDLINYSINNYTENIINININKKTEDGNYPLLLAIDKNDTKKVEKIMNYANENGIILNINEKNNKGMYPLLKAVINNNIEIIILKFLSLL
;
A
#
# COMPACT_ATOMS: atom_id res chain seq x y z
N MET A 1 20.74 1.33 25.18
CA MET A 1 20.68 -0.12 25.45
C MET A 1 21.29 -0.82 24.24
N LYS A 2 22.31 -1.68 24.45
CA LYS A 2 23.10 -2.36 23.40
C LYS A 2 22.23 -3.32 22.57
N PHE A 3 22.50 -3.38 21.27
CA PHE A 3 22.08 -4.48 20.40
C PHE A 3 22.92 -5.74 20.67
N PRO A 4 22.31 -6.94 20.70
CA PRO A 4 23.03 -8.18 20.48
C PRO A 4 22.94 -8.60 19.01
N LEU A 5 24.09 -8.98 18.46
CA LEU A 5 24.20 -9.72 17.20
C LEU A 5 23.72 -11.16 17.43
N LEU A 6 22.69 -11.59 16.69
CA LEU A 6 22.35 -12.98 16.38
C LEU A 6 21.91 -12.95 14.90
N SER A 7 22.85 -13.16 13.97
CA SER A 7 23.27 -14.46 13.42
C SER A 7 22.35 -14.93 12.28
N ASN A 8 22.86 -14.75 11.05
CA ASN A 8 22.68 -15.58 9.86
C ASN A 8 21.26 -16.02 9.46
N ASN A 9 20.86 -15.59 8.26
CA ASN A 9 19.64 -15.93 7.50
C ASN A 9 18.45 -15.00 7.70
N LEU A 10 18.59 -13.74 7.31
CA LEU A 10 17.45 -13.01 6.77
C LEU A 10 17.64 -13.02 5.26
N ASP A 11 16.82 -13.82 4.58
CA ASP A 11 16.70 -13.73 3.12
C ASP A 11 16.24 -12.31 2.79
N ASP A 12 16.64 -11.76 1.64
CA ASP A 12 16.40 -10.36 1.26
C ASP A 12 14.90 -9.97 1.29
N PHE A 13 14.01 -10.97 1.38
CA PHE A 13 12.57 -10.84 1.54
C PHE A 13 12.10 -10.52 2.98
N ASP A 14 12.79 -10.99 4.03
CA ASP A 14 12.37 -10.78 5.42
C ASP A 14 12.65 -9.35 5.90
N LEU A 15 13.68 -8.71 5.34
CA LEU A 15 13.94 -7.28 5.51
C LEU A 15 12.82 -6.41 4.91
N ILE A 16 12.17 -6.87 3.84
CA ILE A 16 11.03 -6.16 3.22
C ILE A 16 9.77 -6.27 4.08
N ASN A 17 9.57 -7.40 4.76
CA ASN A 17 8.41 -7.63 5.62
C ASN A 17 8.51 -6.94 6.99
N TYR A 18 9.72 -6.77 7.54
CA TYR A 18 9.90 -6.04 8.81
C TYR A 18 9.62 -4.53 8.65
N SER A 19 9.96 -3.94 7.50
CA SER A 19 9.81 -2.50 7.23
C SER A 19 8.38 -2.03 6.92
N ILE A 20 7.43 -2.94 6.66
CA ILE A 20 6.03 -2.58 6.40
C ILE A 20 5.23 -2.40 7.70
N ASN A 21 5.70 -2.96 8.82
CA ASN A 21 4.97 -2.99 10.08
C ASN A 21 5.29 -1.85 11.06
N ASN A 22 6.29 -1.01 10.78
CA ASN A 22 6.67 0.09 11.67
C ASN A 22 7.19 1.30 10.86
N TYR A 23 6.47 2.42 10.94
CA TYR A 23 6.87 3.79 10.54
C TYR A 23 6.78 4.19 9.05
N THR A 24 5.81 5.07 8.79
CA THR A 24 5.73 5.97 7.65
C THR A 24 6.82 7.06 7.68
N GLU A 25 8.10 6.72 7.51
CA GLU A 25 9.15 7.75 7.38
C GLU A 25 10.11 7.63 6.19
N ASN A 26 10.10 6.53 5.44
CA ASN A 26 10.96 6.45 4.24
C ASN A 26 10.16 5.94 3.04
N ILE A 27 9.37 6.84 2.45
CA ILE A 27 8.88 6.70 1.07
C ILE A 27 10.02 7.07 0.10
N ILE A 28 11.21 6.50 0.31
CA ILE A 28 12.36 6.69 -0.57
C ILE A 28 12.57 5.32 -1.22
N ASN A 29 11.99 5.17 -2.42
CA ASN A 29 12.17 4.05 -3.35
C ASN A 29 11.36 2.76 -3.11
N ILE A 30 10.14 2.85 -2.56
CA ILE A 30 9.21 1.71 -2.50
C ILE A 30 8.44 1.64 -3.82
N ASN A 31 8.53 0.51 -4.54
CA ASN A 31 7.60 0.23 -5.64
C ASN A 31 6.19 0.06 -5.06
N ILE A 32 5.40 1.13 -5.04
CA ILE A 32 4.06 1.21 -4.43
C ILE A 32 3.01 0.33 -5.14
N ASN A 33 3.35 -0.25 -6.29
CA ASN A 33 2.53 -1.21 -7.02
C ASN A 33 3.01 -2.66 -6.84
N LYS A 34 4.13 -2.89 -6.12
CA LYS A 34 4.66 -4.23 -5.88
C LYS A 34 3.60 -5.03 -5.12
N LYS A 35 3.27 -6.20 -5.67
CA LYS A 35 2.38 -7.16 -5.04
C LYS A 35 3.15 -7.98 -3.99
N THR A 36 2.50 -8.27 -2.87
CA THR A 36 2.90 -9.32 -1.92
C THR A 36 2.59 -10.71 -2.51
N GLU A 37 2.95 -11.78 -1.80
CA GLU A 37 2.62 -13.16 -2.19
C GLU A 37 1.10 -13.37 -2.36
N ASP A 38 0.28 -12.70 -1.55
CA ASP A 38 -1.18 -12.70 -1.65
C ASP A 38 -1.74 -11.84 -2.80
N GLY A 39 -0.88 -11.22 -3.59
CA GLY A 39 -1.28 -10.29 -4.63
C GLY A 39 -1.73 -8.91 -4.11
N ASN A 40 -1.58 -8.64 -2.80
CA ASN A 40 -1.93 -7.35 -2.21
C ASN A 40 -0.86 -6.30 -2.51
N TYR A 41 -1.23 -5.02 -2.49
CA TYR A 41 -0.31 -3.92 -2.71
C TYR A 41 -0.67 -2.73 -1.81
N PRO A 42 0.26 -1.79 -1.57
CA PRO A 42 0.10 -0.71 -0.60
C PRO A 42 -1.25 0.00 -0.60
N LEU A 43 -1.76 0.39 -1.77
CA LEU A 43 -3.06 1.07 -1.89
C LEU A 43 -4.21 0.15 -1.42
N LEU A 44 -4.26 -1.10 -1.90
CA LEU A 44 -5.30 -2.04 -1.51
C LEU A 44 -5.27 -2.33 -0.01
N LEU A 45 -4.09 -2.44 0.59
CA LEU A 45 -3.93 -2.65 2.04
C LEU A 45 -4.38 -1.44 2.86
N ALA A 46 -4.10 -0.21 2.40
CA ALA A 46 -4.55 1.00 3.07
C ALA A 46 -6.09 1.10 3.06
N ILE A 47 -6.71 0.77 1.92
CA ILE A 47 -8.17 0.73 1.79
C ILE A 47 -8.78 -0.37 2.66
N ASP A 48 -8.19 -1.57 2.67
CA ASP A 48 -8.64 -2.69 3.50
C ASP A 48 -8.68 -2.32 4.99
N LYS A 49 -7.68 -1.57 5.46
CA LYS A 49 -7.58 -1.03 6.83
C LYS A 49 -8.43 0.22 7.06
N ASN A 50 -9.14 0.70 6.05
CA ASN A 50 -9.93 1.92 6.09
C ASN A 50 -9.12 3.18 6.47
N ASP A 51 -7.84 3.21 6.13
CA ASP A 51 -6.90 4.27 6.52
C ASP A 51 -6.85 5.37 5.45
N THR A 52 -7.79 6.32 5.53
CA THR A 52 -7.95 7.43 4.57
C THR A 52 -6.68 8.29 4.44
N LYS A 53 -6.02 8.58 5.57
CA LYS A 53 -4.76 9.35 5.59
C LYS A 53 -3.64 8.63 4.83
N LYS A 54 -3.55 7.31 4.95
CA LYS A 54 -2.56 6.53 4.22
C LYS A 54 -2.90 6.42 2.73
N VAL A 55 -4.18 6.30 2.39
CA VAL A 55 -4.65 6.37 1.00
C VAL A 55 -4.23 7.70 0.37
N GLU A 56 -4.46 8.83 1.05
CA GLU A 56 -4.06 10.17 0.60
C GLU A 56 -2.55 10.26 0.38
N LYS A 57 -1.73 9.84 1.36
CA LYS A 57 -0.27 9.84 1.24
C LYS A 57 0.24 9.03 0.04
N ILE A 58 -0.32 7.83 -0.20
CA ILE A 58 0.06 6.99 -1.33
C ILE A 58 -0.29 7.68 -2.66
N MET A 59 -1.47 8.29 -2.75
CA MET A 59 -1.90 9.00 -3.96
C MET A 59 -1.08 10.24 -4.24
N ASN A 60 -0.76 11.04 -3.21
CA ASN A 60 0.06 12.24 -3.36
C ASN A 60 1.47 11.87 -3.81
N TYR A 61 2.08 10.87 -3.16
CA TYR A 61 3.39 10.37 -3.57
C TYR A 61 3.40 9.88 -5.03
N ALA A 62 2.39 9.11 -5.43
CA ALA A 62 2.28 8.64 -6.81
C ALA A 62 2.18 9.81 -7.81
N ASN A 63 1.37 10.82 -7.49
CA ASN A 63 1.20 12.02 -8.30
C ASN A 63 2.49 12.85 -8.41
N GLU A 64 3.17 13.10 -7.29
CA GLU A 64 4.42 13.87 -7.23
C GLU A 64 5.56 13.20 -8.00
N ASN A 65 5.55 11.87 -8.12
CA ASN A 65 6.60 11.09 -8.76
C ASN A 65 6.18 10.55 -10.15
N GLY A 66 5.01 10.94 -10.67
CA GLY A 66 4.51 10.46 -11.97
C GLY A 66 4.26 8.95 -12.04
N ILE A 67 3.98 8.31 -10.91
CA ILE A 67 3.73 6.87 -10.82
C ILE A 67 2.26 6.58 -11.12
N ILE A 68 2.00 5.69 -12.08
CA ILE A 68 0.65 5.19 -12.36
C ILE A 68 0.29 4.13 -11.31
N LEU A 69 -0.76 4.36 -10.52
CA LEU A 69 -1.24 3.39 -9.54
C LEU A 69 -2.07 2.28 -10.20
N ASN A 70 -1.85 1.04 -9.76
CA ASN A 70 -2.58 -0.13 -10.23
C ASN A 70 -3.97 -0.25 -9.57
N ILE A 71 -4.90 0.67 -9.89
CA ILE A 71 -6.21 0.74 -9.21
C ILE A 71 -7.23 -0.34 -9.61
N ASN A 72 -7.01 -0.99 -10.75
CA ASN A 72 -7.89 -2.04 -11.29
C ASN A 72 -7.31 -3.44 -11.13
N GLU A 73 -6.07 -3.55 -10.67
CA GLU A 73 -5.39 -4.83 -10.48
C GLU A 73 -6.01 -5.58 -9.30
N LYS A 74 -6.24 -6.87 -9.51
CA LYS A 74 -6.79 -7.76 -8.49
C LYS A 74 -5.67 -8.43 -7.70
N ASN A 75 -5.91 -8.62 -6.40
CA ASN A 75 -5.14 -9.56 -5.59
C ASN A 75 -5.61 -11.01 -5.84
N ASN A 76 -5.00 -11.99 -5.15
CA ASN A 76 -5.34 -13.41 -5.33
C ASN A 76 -6.78 -13.76 -4.90
N LYS A 77 -7.45 -12.87 -4.16
CA LYS A 77 -8.85 -12.99 -3.76
C LYS A 77 -9.82 -12.28 -4.72
N GLY A 78 -9.33 -11.76 -5.84
CA GLY A 78 -10.14 -10.99 -6.79
C GLY A 78 -10.46 -9.57 -6.34
N MET A 79 -9.89 -9.10 -5.22
CA MET A 79 -10.14 -7.78 -4.65
C MET A 79 -9.31 -6.71 -5.34
N TYR A 80 -9.93 -5.57 -5.62
CA TYR A 80 -9.31 -4.35 -6.12
C TYR A 80 -9.82 -3.13 -5.31
N PRO A 81 -9.10 -2.00 -5.32
CA PRO A 81 -9.34 -0.80 -4.52
C PRO A 81 -10.80 -0.38 -4.42
N LEU A 82 -11.48 -0.14 -5.55
CA LEU A 82 -12.86 0.31 -5.54
C LEU A 82 -13.80 -0.73 -4.91
N LEU A 83 -13.67 -2.01 -5.28
CA LEU A 83 -14.51 -3.06 -4.68
C LEU A 83 -14.31 -3.13 -3.16
N LYS A 84 -13.07 -3.03 -2.68
CA LYS A 84 -12.80 -3.03 -1.24
C LYS A 84 -13.36 -1.79 -0.54
N ALA A 85 -13.25 -0.61 -1.15
CA ALA A 85 -13.80 0.63 -0.59
C ALA A 85 -15.34 0.57 -0.47
N VAL A 86 -16.02 0.00 -1.48
CA VAL A 86 -17.47 -0.24 -1.45
C VAL A 86 -17.83 -1.22 -0.33
N ILE A 87 -17.13 -2.34 -0.20
CA ILE A 87 -17.37 -3.31 0.89
C ILE A 87 -17.18 -2.67 2.26
N ASN A 88 -16.17 -1.81 2.42
CA ASN A 88 -15.91 -1.09 3.67
C ASN A 88 -16.92 0.02 3.95
N ASN A 89 -17.84 0.31 3.03
CA ASN A 89 -18.80 1.41 3.10
C ASN A 89 -18.12 2.78 3.40
N ASN A 90 -16.88 2.97 2.93
CA ASN A 90 -16.16 4.22 3.14
C ASN A 90 -16.30 5.12 1.91
N ILE A 91 -17.30 6.01 2.00
CA ILE A 91 -17.62 6.99 0.96
C ILE A 91 -16.46 7.95 0.69
N GLU A 92 -15.66 8.31 1.70
CA GLU A 92 -14.53 9.23 1.54
C GLU A 92 -13.47 8.66 0.57
N ILE A 93 -13.15 7.37 0.70
CA ILE A 93 -12.21 6.67 -0.20
C ILE A 93 -12.80 6.55 -1.62
N ILE A 94 -14.12 6.37 -1.75
CA ILE A 94 -14.81 6.29 -3.04
C ILE A 94 -14.79 7.66 -3.74
N ILE A 95 -15.05 8.74 -2.99
CA ILE A 95 -15.06 10.12 -3.49
C ILE A 95 -13.66 10.60 -3.86
N LEU A 96 -12.63 10.11 -3.18
CA LEU A 96 -11.27 10.65 -3.24
C LEU A 96 -10.61 10.64 -4.63
N LYS A 97 -11.15 10.00 -5.68
CA LYS A 97 -10.69 10.22 -7.09
C LYS A 97 -11.42 9.55 -8.27
N PHE A 98 -12.72 9.27 -8.24
CA PHE A 98 -13.43 8.90 -9.49
C PHE A 98 -13.86 10.10 -10.36
N LEU A 99 -13.80 11.33 -9.85
CA LEU A 99 -14.26 12.55 -10.55
C LEU A 99 -13.16 13.36 -11.26
N SER A 100 -11.87 13.12 -11.02
CA SER A 100 -10.79 13.87 -11.71
C SER A 100 -10.31 13.22 -13.01
N LEU A 101 -11.12 12.32 -13.58
CA LEU A 101 -10.91 11.66 -14.88
C LEU A 101 -12.05 11.97 -15.87
N LEU A 102 -12.86 13.00 -15.59
CA LEU A 102 -13.82 13.60 -16.52
C LEU A 102 -13.36 15.01 -16.93
#